data_AF-A0A2D5IDB7-F1
#
_entry.id   AF-A0A2D5IDB7-F1
#
_cell.length_a   1.000
_cell.length_b   1.000
_cell.length_c   1.000
_cell.angle_alpha   90.00
_cell.angle_beta   90.00
_cell.angle_gamma   90.00
#
_symmetry.space_group_name_H-M   'P 1'
#
loop_
_entity.id
_entity.type
_entity.pdbx_description
1 polymer ?
#
loop_
_entity_poly.entity_id
_entity_poly.type
_entity_poly.pdbx_seq_one_letter_code
_entity_poly.pdbx_strand_id
1 'polypeptide(L)'
;MGRQRTNQLLTKIEVSKRGGDRNVPFFYDEYLTINRHIKTYKVMRSFSQFLYESKVSIKKHKTLRSELFNTKTNQLKPEVRKQMLKIANAWAEFLEIPKSAIERVDFVGSSAGYLYHENSDADIHLILDLSRISKCDGLLREYLRAKKKVWENQYGKDGITLNGVPAEVYGEDIDDPRPRLQARYDVTNNKWINEADPEQIPNVKDIEIQTKAEVWEDRVEDAIEDEIENIETLNRLKDRILNLRKSSMDRGDEYGESNLVYKVVRANGSLDRLDRYMKGVEANNLSL
;
A
#
# COMPACT_ATOMS: atom_id res chain seq x y z
N MET A 1 3.63 34.73 51.70
CA MET A 1 4.55 35.07 52.80
C MET A 1 4.55 33.93 53.81
N GLY A 2 5.73 33.38 54.10
CA GLY A 2 6.10 32.71 55.35
C GLY A 2 5.34 31.45 55.78
N ARG A 3 5.90 30.27 55.52
CA ARG A 3 5.83 29.15 56.48
C ARG A 3 7.23 28.69 56.85
N GLN A 4 7.46 28.72 58.16
CA GLN A 4 8.60 28.24 58.90
C GLN A 4 8.68 26.71 58.93
N ARG A 5 9.92 26.21 59.08
CA ARG A 5 10.40 25.04 59.87
C ARG A 5 9.74 23.68 59.55
N THR A 6 10.48 22.60 59.34
CA THR A 6 11.35 21.96 60.35
C THR A 6 12.41 21.04 59.72
N ASN A 7 13.62 21.11 60.28
CA ASN A 7 14.63 20.06 60.24
C ASN A 7 14.34 19.04 61.35
N GLN A 8 14.54 17.75 61.07
CA GLN A 8 15.04 16.72 62.01
C GLN A 8 15.33 15.45 61.18
N LEU A 9 16.60 15.12 60.86
CA LEU A 9 17.56 14.31 61.65
C LEU A 9 17.05 12.91 62.02
N LEU A 10 17.74 11.88 61.50
CA LEU A 10 18.32 10.71 62.19
C LEU A 10 18.75 9.68 61.11
N THR A 11 20.00 9.69 60.61
CA THR A 11 21.23 9.01 61.07
C THR A 11 21.27 7.48 60.96
N LYS A 12 22.24 7.04 60.13
CA LYS A 12 23.15 5.86 60.22
C LYS A 12 22.48 4.48 60.07
N ILE A 13 23.08 3.45 59.45
CA ILE A 13 24.43 2.89 59.62
C ILE A 13 24.80 2.07 58.35
N GLU A 14 26.07 2.13 57.92
CA GLU A 14 26.73 1.29 56.90
C GLU A 14 26.78 -0.20 57.28
N VAL A 15 27.02 -1.11 56.31
CA VAL A 15 28.17 -2.06 56.29
C VAL A 15 27.91 -3.28 55.39
N SER A 16 28.97 -3.64 54.63
CA SER A 16 29.45 -4.99 54.26
C SER A 16 29.10 -5.60 52.90
N LYS A 17 30.15 -5.73 52.08
CA LYS A 17 30.34 -6.77 51.06
C LYS A 17 30.66 -8.13 51.70
N ARG A 18 30.08 -9.23 51.19
CA ARG A 18 30.72 -10.57 51.03
C ARG A 18 29.83 -11.58 50.26
N GLY A 19 30.31 -12.03 49.10
CA GLY A 19 30.33 -13.40 48.53
C GLY A 19 29.09 -14.29 48.37
N GLY A 20 28.95 -14.91 47.17
CA GLY A 20 28.49 -16.31 47.01
C GLY A 20 27.35 -16.61 46.03
N ASP A 21 27.70 -17.17 44.87
CA ASP A 21 26.94 -17.93 43.85
C ASP A 21 25.41 -18.18 43.96
N ARG A 22 24.67 -17.84 42.89
CA ARG A 22 23.96 -18.78 41.98
C ARG A 22 23.13 -18.04 40.88
N ASN A 23 23.20 -18.56 39.66
CA ASN A 23 22.40 -18.21 38.45
C ASN A 23 20.91 -17.95 38.69
N VAL A 24 20.37 -16.80 38.22
CA VAL A 24 19.15 -16.66 37.37
C VAL A 24 19.12 -15.23 36.76
N PRO A 25 18.87 -15.01 35.44
CA PRO A 25 18.68 -13.66 34.89
C PRO A 25 17.21 -13.24 35.02
N PHE A 26 16.94 -12.11 35.70
CA PHE A 26 15.61 -11.50 35.73
C PHE A 26 15.71 -10.04 35.31
N PHE A 27 15.14 -9.75 34.15
CA PHE A 27 14.82 -8.42 33.65
C PHE A 27 13.95 -7.69 34.67
N TYR A 28 14.33 -6.46 35.06
CA TYR A 28 13.45 -5.31 35.33
C TYR A 28 14.32 -4.16 35.90
N ASP A 29 13.88 -2.93 35.63
CA ASP A 29 14.40 -1.65 36.16
C ASP A 29 15.59 -0.99 35.46
N GLU A 30 15.30 -0.33 34.33
CA GLU A 30 15.87 1.00 34.04
C GLU A 30 14.90 1.92 33.28
N TYR A 31 13.59 1.84 33.60
CA TYR A 31 12.53 2.66 32.97
C TYR A 31 12.23 3.99 33.67
N LEU A 32 13.07 4.45 34.60
CA LEU A 32 12.76 5.59 35.46
C LEU A 32 13.88 6.61 35.57
N THR A 33 14.38 7.14 34.45
CA THR A 33 15.10 8.43 34.49
C THR A 33 15.04 9.26 33.20
N ILE A 34 13.87 9.37 32.54
CA ILE A 34 13.65 10.44 31.54
C ILE A 34 12.23 11.01 31.72
N ASN A 35 12.00 11.71 32.84
CA ASN A 35 10.70 12.35 33.12
C ASN A 35 10.84 13.77 33.70
N ARG A 36 11.82 14.52 33.20
CA ARG A 36 11.85 15.98 33.29
C ARG A 36 12.41 16.51 31.98
N HIS A 37 11.55 16.66 30.99
CA HIS A 37 11.49 17.76 30.00
C HIS A 37 10.21 17.65 29.12
N ILE A 38 9.18 16.92 29.58
CA ILE A 38 7.84 16.93 28.98
C ILE A 38 7.01 18.03 29.67
N LYS A 39 7.23 19.29 29.28
CA LYS A 39 6.32 20.40 29.59
C LYS A 39 6.18 21.37 28.42
N THR A 40 5.85 20.84 27.24
CA THR A 40 5.34 21.63 26.11
C THR A 40 4.44 20.82 25.16
N TYR A 41 3.89 19.68 25.59
CA TYR A 41 3.01 18.82 24.77
C TYR A 41 1.55 18.85 25.21
N LYS A 42 1.02 20.04 25.58
CA LYS A 42 -0.39 20.17 25.96
C LYS A 42 -1.27 20.94 24.97
N VAL A 43 -0.74 21.26 23.79
CA VAL A 43 -1.52 21.80 22.65
C VAL A 43 -0.99 21.21 21.34
N MET A 44 -0.91 19.89 21.22
CA MET A 44 -0.92 19.21 19.93
C MET A 44 -1.66 17.89 20.16
N ARG A 45 -2.90 17.79 19.68
CA ARG A 45 -3.40 16.48 19.26
C ARG A 45 -2.32 15.91 18.36
N SER A 46 -1.75 14.75 18.69
CA SER A 46 -0.60 14.23 17.93
C SER A 46 -1.02 14.08 16.46
N PHE A 47 -0.09 14.38 15.56
CA PHE A 47 -0.29 14.19 14.12
C PHE A 47 -0.73 12.74 13.80
N SER A 48 -0.27 11.78 14.61
CA SER A 48 -0.71 10.38 14.62
C SER A 48 -2.21 10.19 14.88
N GLN A 49 -2.85 10.97 15.75
CA GLN A 49 -4.30 10.93 15.97
C GLN A 49 -5.08 11.46 14.76
N PHE A 50 -4.54 12.48 14.07
CA PHE A 50 -5.12 13.02 12.84
C PHE A 50 -4.97 12.03 11.66
N LEU A 51 -3.85 11.32 11.58
CA LEU A 51 -3.65 10.22 10.64
C LEU A 51 -4.56 9.02 10.93
N TYR A 52 -4.82 8.72 12.21
CA TYR A 52 -5.79 7.69 12.62
C TYR A 52 -7.22 8.01 12.18
N GLU A 53 -7.63 9.27 12.26
CA GLU A 53 -8.95 9.73 11.79
C GLU A 53 -9.08 9.81 10.26
N SER A 54 -7.96 9.73 9.51
CA SER A 54 -7.92 9.80 8.04
C SER A 54 -7.60 8.49 7.33
N LYS A 55 -7.52 7.35 8.06
CA LYS A 55 -7.29 6.04 7.46
C LYS A 55 -8.36 5.67 6.44
N VAL A 56 -7.93 5.22 5.27
CA VAL A 56 -8.81 4.81 4.17
C VAL A 56 -9.47 3.48 4.54
N SER A 57 -10.76 3.52 4.87
CA SER A 57 -11.52 2.29 5.10
C SER A 57 -11.88 1.65 3.76
N ILE A 58 -11.36 0.46 3.47
CA ILE A 58 -11.85 -0.35 2.34
C ILE A 58 -13.28 -0.78 2.67
N LYS A 59 -14.25 -0.34 1.86
CA LYS A 59 -15.66 -0.65 2.05
C LYS A 59 -16.19 -1.41 0.84
N LYS A 60 -17.07 -2.36 1.11
CA LYS A 60 -17.85 -3.03 0.07
C LYS A 60 -19.01 -2.12 -0.34
N HIS A 61 -19.01 -1.72 -1.60
CA HIS A 61 -20.07 -0.95 -2.23
C HIS A 61 -21.20 -1.87 -2.74
N LYS A 62 -22.43 -1.37 -2.77
CA LYS A 62 -23.60 -2.11 -3.29
C LYS A 62 -23.69 -2.10 -4.82
N THR A 63 -23.03 -1.13 -5.45
CA THR A 63 -23.02 -0.92 -6.89
C THR A 63 -21.58 -0.75 -7.35
N LEU A 64 -21.34 -1.00 -8.63
CA LEU A 64 -20.11 -0.54 -9.28
C LEU A 64 -20.02 0.99 -9.24
N ARG A 65 -18.81 1.52 -9.45
CA ARG A 65 -18.54 2.95 -9.43
C ARG A 65 -19.34 3.67 -10.51
N SER A 66 -20.27 4.53 -10.08
CA SER A 66 -21.27 5.14 -10.96
C SER A 66 -20.68 6.18 -11.91
N GLU A 67 -19.47 6.67 -11.63
CA GLU A 67 -18.68 7.52 -12.51
C GLU A 67 -18.27 6.76 -13.78
N LEU A 68 -17.96 5.46 -13.66
CA LEU A 68 -17.42 4.62 -14.73
C LEU A 68 -18.47 3.70 -15.38
N PHE A 69 -19.39 3.15 -14.58
CA PHE A 69 -20.40 2.17 -15.01
C PHE A 69 -21.82 2.73 -15.01
N ASN A 70 -22.67 2.14 -15.85
CA ASN A 70 -24.12 2.24 -15.73
C ASN A 70 -24.61 1.22 -14.69
N THR A 71 -24.97 1.69 -13.50
CA THR A 71 -25.34 0.87 -12.34
C THR A 71 -26.62 0.05 -12.52
N LYS A 72 -27.40 0.27 -13.58
CA LYS A 72 -28.58 -0.57 -13.90
C LYS A 72 -28.21 -1.78 -14.75
N THR A 73 -27.13 -1.69 -15.51
CA THR A 73 -26.73 -2.71 -16.49
C THR A 73 -25.38 -3.36 -16.17
N ASN A 74 -24.65 -2.80 -15.19
CA ASN A 74 -23.26 -3.14 -14.88
C ASN A 74 -22.32 -3.10 -16.10
N GLN A 75 -22.63 -2.27 -17.10
CA GLN A 75 -21.76 -2.07 -18.27
C GLN A 75 -21.00 -0.75 -18.14
N LEU A 76 -19.79 -0.71 -18.69
CA LEU A 76 -19.07 0.56 -18.83
C LEU A 76 -19.93 1.57 -19.57
N LYS A 77 -19.90 2.82 -19.13
CA LYS A 77 -20.56 3.88 -19.90
C LYS A 77 -19.86 4.02 -21.25
N PRO A 78 -20.61 4.24 -22.35
CA PRO A 78 -20.02 4.31 -23.70
C PRO A 78 -18.87 5.33 -23.84
N GLU A 79 -19.02 6.49 -23.21
CA GLU A 79 -18.00 7.55 -23.20
C GLU A 79 -16.76 7.17 -22.41
N VAL A 80 -16.93 6.47 -21.29
CA VAL A 80 -15.82 5.97 -20.45
C VAL A 80 -15.05 4.92 -21.23
N ARG A 81 -15.74 3.94 -21.84
CA ARG A 81 -15.11 2.93 -22.70
C ARG A 81 -14.34 3.56 -23.86
N LYS A 82 -14.96 4.50 -24.58
CA LYS A 82 -14.31 5.20 -25.70
C LYS A 82 -13.02 5.89 -25.25
N GLN A 83 -13.06 6.54 -24.08
CA GLN A 83 -11.90 7.23 -23.54
C GLN A 83 -10.82 6.26 -23.04
N MET A 84 -11.19 5.14 -22.41
CA MET A 84 -10.24 4.08 -22.03
C MET A 84 -9.49 3.53 -23.25
N LEU A 85 -10.18 3.25 -24.36
CA LEU A 85 -9.54 2.81 -25.60
C LEU A 85 -8.60 3.86 -26.19
N LYS A 86 -8.98 5.15 -26.10
CA LYS A 86 -8.11 6.25 -26.53
C LYS A 86 -6.83 6.33 -25.69
N ILE A 87 -6.96 6.21 -24.36
CA ILE A 87 -5.82 6.19 -23.43
C ILE A 87 -4.91 5.00 -23.73
N ALA A 88 -5.48 3.80 -23.89
CA ALA A 88 -4.73 2.58 -24.20
C ALA A 88 -3.97 2.68 -25.53
N ASN A 89 -4.57 3.28 -26.56
CA ASN A 89 -3.88 3.52 -27.84
C ASN A 89 -2.71 4.51 -27.69
N ALA A 90 -2.90 5.62 -26.97
CA ALA A 90 -1.83 6.57 -26.71
C ALA A 90 -0.68 5.93 -25.90
N TRP A 91 -1.03 5.07 -24.94
CA TRP A 91 -0.07 4.30 -24.18
C TRP A 91 0.71 3.30 -25.05
N ALA A 92 0.04 2.56 -25.93
CA ALA A 92 0.67 1.64 -26.87
C ALA A 92 1.65 2.35 -27.82
N GLU A 93 1.26 3.53 -28.33
CA GLU A 93 2.11 4.37 -29.18
C GLU A 93 3.35 4.87 -28.42
N PHE A 94 3.18 5.33 -27.17
CA PHE A 94 4.29 5.77 -26.32
C PHE A 94 5.28 4.65 -25.95
N LEU A 95 4.76 3.43 -25.80
CA LEU A 95 5.57 2.24 -25.57
C LEU A 95 6.30 1.76 -26.84
N GLU A 96 5.90 2.25 -28.02
CA GLU A 96 6.39 1.81 -29.33
C GLU A 96 6.18 0.30 -29.57
N ILE A 97 5.07 -0.24 -29.05
CA ILE A 97 4.75 -1.67 -29.12
C ILE A 97 4.03 -1.97 -30.44
N PRO A 98 4.43 -3.03 -31.17
CA PRO A 98 3.75 -3.41 -32.40
C PRO A 98 2.30 -3.80 -32.13
N LYS A 99 1.38 -3.30 -32.98
CA LYS A 99 -0.06 -3.62 -32.87
C LYS A 99 -0.35 -5.12 -32.89
N SER A 100 0.47 -5.92 -33.57
CA SER A 100 0.35 -7.38 -33.63
C SER A 100 0.65 -8.09 -32.31
N ALA A 101 1.27 -7.40 -31.34
CA ALA A 101 1.49 -7.92 -29.99
C ALA A 101 0.39 -7.50 -29.01
N ILE A 102 -0.53 -6.62 -29.41
CA ILE A 102 -1.62 -6.16 -28.56
C ILE A 102 -2.81 -7.10 -28.75
N GLU A 103 -3.18 -7.81 -27.69
CA GLU A 103 -4.29 -8.76 -27.72
C GLU A 103 -5.62 -8.07 -27.42
N ARG A 104 -5.66 -7.21 -26.38
CA ARG A 104 -6.84 -6.40 -26.01
C ARG A 104 -6.51 -5.35 -24.95
N VAL A 105 -7.53 -4.60 -24.55
CA VAL A 105 -7.51 -3.67 -23.42
C VAL A 105 -8.45 -4.20 -22.34
N ASP A 106 -7.91 -4.41 -21.14
CA ASP A 106 -8.67 -4.82 -19.97
C ASP A 106 -8.78 -3.66 -18.97
N PHE A 107 -9.92 -3.55 -18.31
CA PHE A 107 -10.11 -2.71 -17.13
C PHE A 107 -10.17 -3.60 -15.90
N VAL A 108 -9.29 -3.33 -14.93
CA VAL A 108 -9.09 -4.14 -13.73
C VAL A 108 -8.97 -3.26 -12.50
N GLY A 109 -8.55 -3.85 -11.37
CA GLY A 109 -8.32 -3.13 -10.13
C GLY A 109 -9.58 -2.94 -9.31
N SER A 110 -9.45 -2.14 -8.25
CA SER A 110 -10.53 -1.93 -7.28
C SER A 110 -11.75 -1.25 -7.90
N SER A 111 -11.54 -0.31 -8.82
CA SER A 111 -12.61 0.42 -9.52
C SER A 111 -13.36 -0.39 -10.55
N ALA A 112 -12.84 -1.56 -10.97
CA ALA A 112 -13.57 -2.53 -11.79
C ALA A 112 -14.48 -3.45 -10.95
N GLY A 113 -14.36 -3.42 -9.61
CA GLY A 113 -15.15 -4.22 -8.68
C GLY A 113 -15.95 -3.38 -7.68
N TYR A 114 -16.25 -3.97 -6.52
CA TYR A 114 -17.05 -3.34 -5.46
C TYR A 114 -16.23 -2.91 -4.23
N LEU A 115 -14.91 -3.04 -4.27
CA LEU A 115 -13.99 -2.67 -3.18
C LEU A 115 -13.20 -1.38 -3.48
N TYR A 116 -13.77 -0.49 -4.29
CA TYR A 116 -13.17 0.81 -4.54
C TYR A 116 -13.35 1.76 -3.34
N HIS A 117 -12.54 2.80 -3.29
CA HIS A 117 -12.61 3.92 -2.36
C HIS A 117 -12.34 5.23 -3.12
N GLU A 118 -12.32 6.37 -2.41
CA GLU A 118 -12.19 7.70 -3.03
C GLU A 118 -10.90 7.81 -3.87
N ASN A 119 -9.77 7.35 -3.32
CA ASN A 119 -8.47 7.32 -3.98
C ASN A 119 -8.24 6.11 -4.91
N SER A 120 -9.30 5.40 -5.33
CA SER A 120 -9.14 4.28 -6.26
C SER A 120 -9.04 4.79 -7.70
N ASP A 121 -8.04 4.31 -8.42
CA ASP A 121 -7.82 4.68 -9.82
C ASP A 121 -8.56 3.72 -10.76
N ALA A 122 -8.64 4.10 -12.03
CA ALA A 122 -9.10 3.25 -13.13
C ALA A 122 -7.88 2.62 -13.82
N ASP A 123 -7.59 1.36 -13.48
CA ASP A 123 -6.42 0.63 -14.00
C ASP A 123 -6.69 0.08 -15.41
N ILE A 124 -6.11 0.72 -16.43
CA ILE A 124 -6.24 0.34 -17.84
C ILE A 124 -5.04 -0.51 -18.23
N HIS A 125 -5.27 -1.79 -18.48
CA HIS A 125 -4.24 -2.76 -18.82
C HIS A 125 -4.24 -3.03 -20.33
N LEU A 126 -3.11 -2.74 -20.97
CA LEU A 126 -2.83 -3.20 -22.33
C LEU A 126 -2.31 -4.64 -22.23
N ILE A 127 -3.09 -5.60 -22.74
CA ILE A 127 -2.73 -7.02 -22.71
C ILE A 127 -1.85 -7.32 -23.91
N LEU A 128 -0.65 -7.82 -23.63
CA LEU A 128 0.43 -7.99 -24.60
C LEU A 128 0.84 -9.46 -24.71
N ASP A 129 1.08 -9.93 -25.92
CA ASP A 129 1.86 -11.14 -26.18
C ASP A 129 3.35 -10.74 -26.25
N LEU A 130 4.06 -10.85 -25.12
CA LEU A 130 5.46 -10.43 -25.03
C LEU A 130 6.38 -11.23 -25.96
N SER A 131 6.01 -12.47 -26.28
CA SER A 131 6.77 -13.32 -27.20
C SER A 131 6.83 -12.76 -28.63
N ARG A 132 5.86 -11.90 -29.00
CA ARG A 132 5.82 -11.19 -30.29
C ARG A 132 6.61 -9.88 -30.30
N ILE A 133 7.13 -9.43 -29.16
CA ILE A 133 7.87 -8.18 -29.03
C ILE A 133 9.37 -8.48 -29.00
N SER A 134 9.82 -9.35 -28.10
CA SER A 134 11.21 -9.74 -27.95
C SER A 134 11.35 -11.08 -27.26
N LYS A 135 12.47 -11.78 -27.50
CA LYS A 135 12.86 -13.00 -26.79
C LYS A 135 13.62 -12.73 -25.48
N CYS A 136 13.83 -11.46 -25.12
CA CYS A 136 14.51 -11.07 -23.89
C CYS A 136 13.54 -11.07 -22.71
N ASP A 137 13.17 -12.27 -22.25
CA ASP A 137 12.28 -12.47 -21.13
C ASP A 137 12.83 -11.80 -19.87
N GLY A 138 11.95 -11.13 -19.10
CA GLY A 138 12.31 -10.33 -17.93
C GLY A 138 12.67 -8.88 -18.23
N LEU A 139 13.48 -8.58 -19.26
CA LEU A 139 13.85 -7.20 -19.60
C LEU A 139 12.65 -6.38 -20.07
N LEU A 140 11.74 -6.99 -20.83
CA LEU A 140 10.51 -6.32 -21.28
C LEU A 140 9.63 -5.88 -20.11
N ARG A 141 9.58 -6.65 -19.02
CA ARG A 141 8.77 -6.30 -17.83
C ARG A 141 9.36 -5.09 -17.12
N GLU A 142 10.68 -5.05 -16.99
CA GLU A 142 11.37 -3.87 -16.44
C GLU A 142 11.22 -2.65 -17.34
N TYR A 143 11.28 -2.82 -18.66
CA TYR A 143 10.99 -1.76 -19.63
C TYR A 143 9.58 -1.18 -19.45
N LEU A 144 8.54 -2.03 -19.39
CA LEU A 144 7.16 -1.59 -19.22
C LEU A 144 6.97 -0.83 -17.90
N ARG A 145 7.56 -1.33 -16.81
CA ARG A 145 7.55 -0.67 -15.49
C ARG A 145 8.26 0.68 -15.52
N ALA A 146 9.42 0.77 -16.17
CA ALA A 146 10.16 2.01 -16.30
C ALA A 146 9.39 3.04 -17.15
N LYS A 147 8.84 2.62 -18.29
CA LYS A 147 8.02 3.47 -19.15
C LYS A 147 6.77 3.98 -18.44
N LYS A 148 6.14 3.19 -17.56
CA LYS A 148 5.02 3.66 -16.75
C LYS A 148 5.42 4.86 -15.90
N LYS A 149 6.57 4.79 -15.23
CA LYS A 149 7.09 5.92 -14.43
C LYS A 149 7.37 7.16 -15.27
N VAL A 150 7.92 6.99 -16.47
CA VAL A 150 8.14 8.12 -17.40
C VAL A 150 6.82 8.74 -17.83
N TRP A 151 5.82 7.92 -18.12
CA TRP A 151 4.46 8.38 -18.45
C TRP A 151 3.81 9.15 -17.30
N GLU A 152 3.88 8.63 -16.08
CA GLU A 152 3.40 9.30 -14.87
C GLU A 152 4.11 10.64 -14.63
N ASN A 153 5.42 10.72 -14.87
CA ASN A 153 6.17 11.98 -14.76
C ASN A 153 5.75 13.00 -15.82
N GLN A 154 5.40 12.54 -17.03
CA GLN A 154 5.01 13.41 -18.14
C GLN A 154 3.61 14.00 -17.96
N TYR A 155 2.65 13.19 -17.50
CA TYR A 155 1.24 13.58 -17.43
C TYR A 155 0.76 13.89 -16.01
N GLY A 156 1.57 13.59 -15.00
CA GLY A 156 1.15 13.56 -13.59
C GLY A 156 0.41 12.27 -13.27
N LYS A 157 0.67 11.69 -12.09
CA LYS A 157 0.04 10.45 -11.61
C LYS A 157 -1.50 10.51 -11.69
N ASP A 158 -2.07 11.66 -11.32
CA ASP A 158 -3.52 11.88 -11.30
C ASP A 158 -4.01 12.80 -12.43
N GLY A 159 -3.16 13.06 -13.44
CA GLY A 159 -3.44 14.06 -14.48
C GLY A 159 -4.41 13.58 -15.57
N ILE A 160 -4.45 12.27 -15.82
CA ILE A 160 -5.40 11.67 -16.77
C ILE A 160 -6.59 11.13 -15.97
N THR A 161 -7.81 11.52 -16.34
CA THR A 161 -9.01 11.13 -15.60
C THR A 161 -10.16 10.65 -16.49
N LEU A 162 -11.06 9.86 -15.90
CA LEU A 162 -12.31 9.38 -16.45
C LEU A 162 -13.45 9.82 -15.53
N ASN A 163 -14.17 10.88 -15.93
CA ASN A 163 -15.22 11.47 -15.08
C ASN A 163 -14.71 11.83 -13.66
N GLY A 164 -13.48 12.36 -13.56
CA GLY A 164 -12.85 12.74 -12.29
C GLY A 164 -12.15 11.60 -11.56
N VAL A 165 -12.26 10.35 -12.03
CA VAL A 165 -11.49 9.21 -11.50
C VAL A 165 -10.12 9.19 -12.18
N PRO A 166 -8.99 9.22 -11.45
CA PRO A 166 -7.67 9.08 -12.07
C PRO A 166 -7.57 7.77 -12.86
N ALA A 167 -6.85 7.80 -13.98
CA ALA A 167 -6.64 6.63 -14.82
C ALA A 167 -5.15 6.31 -14.92
N GLU A 168 -4.79 5.09 -14.55
CA GLU A 168 -3.43 4.58 -14.65
C GLU A 168 -3.33 3.55 -15.79
N VAL A 169 -2.17 3.48 -16.42
CA VAL A 169 -1.89 2.55 -17.53
C VAL A 169 -0.86 1.51 -17.15
N TYR A 170 -1.07 0.28 -17.63
CA TYR A 170 -0.18 -0.85 -17.39
C TYR A 170 0.00 -1.65 -18.68
N GLY A 171 1.18 -2.23 -18.87
CA GLY A 171 1.40 -3.33 -19.81
C GLY A 171 1.41 -4.65 -19.03
N GLU A 172 0.51 -5.56 -19.39
CA GLU A 172 0.36 -6.87 -18.75
C GLU A 172 0.62 -7.97 -19.79
N ASP A 173 1.40 -8.97 -19.43
CA ASP A 173 1.65 -10.12 -20.30
C ASP A 173 0.41 -11.02 -20.33
N ILE A 174 0.09 -11.59 -21.50
CA ILE A 174 -1.03 -12.52 -21.63
C ILE A 174 -0.84 -13.76 -20.75
N ASP A 175 0.41 -14.17 -20.53
CA ASP A 175 0.78 -15.34 -19.74
C ASP A 175 0.90 -15.06 -18.23
N ASP A 176 0.68 -13.81 -17.79
CA ASP A 176 0.75 -13.49 -16.37
C ASP A 176 -0.31 -14.26 -15.56
N PRO A 177 0.05 -14.83 -14.39
CA PRO A 177 -0.91 -15.47 -13.51
C PRO A 177 -1.88 -14.41 -12.95
N ARG A 178 -3.17 -14.74 -12.95
CA ARG A 178 -4.25 -13.83 -12.53
C ARG A 178 -5.05 -14.44 -11.38
N PRO A 179 -5.41 -13.66 -10.34
CA PRO A 179 -6.34 -14.13 -9.32
C PRO A 179 -7.71 -14.43 -9.94
N ARG A 180 -8.28 -15.60 -9.61
CA ARG A 180 -9.55 -16.08 -10.19
C ARG A 180 -10.73 -15.16 -9.93
N LEU A 181 -10.75 -14.50 -8.77
CA LEU A 181 -11.85 -13.64 -8.33
C LEU A 181 -11.66 -12.15 -8.70
N GLN A 182 -10.58 -11.82 -9.41
CA GLN A 182 -10.32 -10.43 -9.78
C GLN A 182 -11.33 -9.97 -10.84
N ALA A 183 -12.01 -8.87 -10.57
CA ALA A 183 -12.88 -8.20 -11.54
C ALA A 183 -12.09 -7.80 -12.78
N ARG A 184 -12.57 -8.17 -13.96
CA ARG A 184 -11.91 -7.88 -15.22
C ARG A 184 -12.93 -7.67 -16.33
N TYR A 185 -12.89 -6.48 -16.93
CA TYR A 185 -13.75 -6.08 -18.02
C TYR A 185 -12.93 -5.95 -19.31
N ASP A 186 -13.33 -6.65 -20.37
CA ASP A 186 -12.75 -6.51 -21.71
C ASP A 186 -13.29 -5.22 -22.34
N VAL A 187 -12.48 -4.17 -22.30
CA VAL A 187 -12.83 -2.85 -22.84
C VAL A 187 -12.90 -2.94 -24.37
N THR A 188 -12.03 -3.72 -25.00
CA THR A 188 -12.04 -3.91 -26.46
C THR A 188 -13.37 -4.48 -26.93
N ASN A 189 -13.85 -5.55 -26.30
CA ASN A 189 -15.05 -6.28 -26.71
C ASN A 189 -16.33 -5.87 -25.95
N ASN A 190 -16.24 -4.91 -25.03
CA ASN A 190 -17.36 -4.41 -24.24
C ASN A 190 -18.11 -5.52 -23.48
N LYS A 191 -17.37 -6.36 -22.75
CA LYS A 191 -17.94 -7.48 -21.99
C LYS A 191 -17.12 -7.80 -20.75
N TRP A 192 -17.74 -8.40 -19.74
CA TRP A 192 -17.02 -8.96 -18.61
C TRP A 192 -16.21 -10.19 -19.04
N ILE A 193 -14.94 -10.23 -18.67
CA ILE A 193 -14.14 -11.48 -18.64
C ILE A 193 -14.45 -12.20 -17.34
N ASN A 194 -14.47 -11.45 -16.25
CA ASN A 194 -14.87 -11.89 -14.94
C ASN A 194 -15.59 -10.73 -14.23
N GLU A 195 -16.89 -10.83 -14.07
CA GLU A 195 -17.65 -9.86 -13.29
C GLU A 195 -17.46 -10.17 -11.79
N ALA A 196 -17.14 -9.16 -10.99
CA ALA A 196 -17.05 -9.37 -9.55
C ALA A 196 -18.41 -9.81 -9.02
N ASP A 197 -18.43 -10.84 -8.19
CA ASP A 197 -19.62 -11.23 -7.44
C ASP A 197 -19.59 -10.54 -6.08
N PRO A 198 -20.51 -9.59 -5.79
CA PRO A 198 -20.62 -9.00 -4.47
C PRO A 198 -20.73 -10.05 -3.37
N GLU A 199 -21.40 -11.18 -3.58
CA GLU A 199 -21.62 -12.20 -2.54
C GLU A 199 -20.32 -12.87 -2.10
N GLN A 200 -19.33 -12.97 -2.99
CA GLN A 200 -18.01 -13.52 -2.70
C GLN A 200 -17.09 -12.54 -1.96
N ILE A 201 -17.49 -11.27 -1.85
CA ILE A 201 -16.73 -10.25 -1.14
C ILE A 201 -17.04 -10.33 0.36
N PRO A 202 -16.06 -10.67 1.21
CA PRO A 202 -16.24 -10.77 2.65
C PRO A 202 -16.60 -9.40 3.23
N ASN A 203 -17.18 -9.41 4.44
CA ASN A 203 -17.53 -8.17 5.11
C ASN A 203 -16.25 -7.47 5.63
N VAL A 204 -15.79 -6.46 4.89
CA VAL A 204 -14.50 -5.76 5.13
C VAL A 204 -14.49 -4.85 6.38
N LYS A 205 -15.62 -4.72 7.09
CA LYS A 205 -15.67 -4.07 8.42
C LYS A 205 -15.01 -4.90 9.52
N ASP A 206 -14.28 -5.94 9.14
CA ASP A 206 -13.62 -6.81 10.08
C ASP A 206 -12.57 -6.01 10.85
N ILE A 207 -12.82 -5.86 12.14
CA ILE A 207 -11.86 -5.29 13.08
C ILE A 207 -10.52 -6.04 12.97
N GLU A 208 -10.56 -7.33 12.64
CA GLU A 208 -9.36 -8.16 12.48
C GLU A 208 -8.47 -7.69 11.32
N ILE A 209 -9.04 -7.33 10.17
CA ILE A 209 -8.27 -6.81 9.03
C ILE A 209 -7.62 -5.47 9.38
N GLN A 210 -8.36 -4.60 10.06
CA GLN A 210 -7.85 -3.28 10.48
C GLN A 210 -6.72 -3.44 11.51
N THR A 211 -6.93 -4.24 12.56
CA THR A 211 -5.91 -4.50 13.57
C THR A 211 -4.68 -5.19 12.98
N LYS A 212 -4.84 -6.13 12.04
CA LYS A 212 -3.70 -6.75 11.35
C LYS A 212 -2.96 -5.75 10.45
N ALA A 213 -3.67 -4.83 9.80
CA ALA A 213 -3.03 -3.76 9.02
C ALA A 213 -2.25 -2.80 9.93
N GLU A 214 -2.83 -2.39 11.06
CA GLU A 214 -2.18 -1.55 12.08
C GLU A 214 -0.84 -2.11 12.52
N VAL A 215 -0.75 -3.41 12.80
CA VAL A 215 0.53 -4.05 13.16
C VAL A 215 1.62 -3.84 12.10
N TRP A 216 1.28 -3.80 10.81
CA TRP A 216 2.25 -3.55 9.75
C TRP A 216 2.55 -2.06 9.57
N GLU A 217 1.55 -1.21 9.79
CA GLU A 217 1.70 0.25 9.74
C GLU A 217 2.62 0.73 10.88
N ASP A 218 2.37 0.26 12.11
CA ASP A 218 3.18 0.58 13.28
C ASP A 218 4.63 0.14 13.07
N ARG A 219 4.87 -1.06 12.52
CA ARG A 219 6.24 -1.50 12.18
C ARG A 219 6.94 -0.62 11.16
N VAL A 220 6.19 -0.01 10.24
CA VAL A 220 6.75 0.94 9.28
C VAL A 220 7.08 2.26 9.99
N GLU A 221 6.18 2.76 10.83
CA GLU A 221 6.44 3.98 11.61
C GLU A 221 7.61 3.78 12.58
N ASP A 222 7.63 2.70 13.36
CA ASP A 222 8.73 2.35 14.26
C ASP A 222 10.07 2.32 13.51
N ALA A 223 10.13 1.71 12.32
CA ALA A 223 11.36 1.66 11.53
C ALA A 223 11.85 3.04 11.04
N ILE A 224 10.91 3.98 10.81
CA ILE A 224 11.21 5.36 10.40
C ILE A 224 11.58 6.21 11.64
N GLU A 225 10.83 6.09 12.73
CA GLU A 225 11.04 6.84 13.98
C GLU A 225 12.31 6.42 14.72
N ASP A 226 12.66 5.14 14.67
CA ASP A 226 13.92 4.60 15.21
C ASP A 226 15.12 4.84 14.28
N GLU A 227 14.92 5.56 13.16
CA GLU A 227 15.95 5.92 12.18
C GLU A 227 16.78 4.71 11.71
N ILE A 228 16.12 3.58 11.40
CA ILE A 228 16.81 2.38 10.92
C ILE A 228 17.49 2.67 9.58
N GLU A 229 18.82 2.63 9.52
CA GLU A 229 19.59 2.84 8.28
C GLU A 229 19.97 1.54 7.55
N ASN A 230 19.76 0.39 8.18
CA ASN A 230 20.10 -0.89 7.57
C ASN A 230 19.11 -1.25 6.45
N ILE A 231 19.53 -1.05 5.20
CA ILE A 231 18.73 -1.30 4.01
C ILE A 231 18.22 -2.74 3.91
N GLU A 232 19.00 -3.73 4.34
CA GLU A 232 18.57 -5.14 4.35
C GLU A 232 17.40 -5.37 5.32
N THR A 233 17.43 -4.74 6.50
CA THR A 233 16.31 -4.77 7.46
C THR A 233 15.06 -4.13 6.88
N LEU A 234 15.19 -2.95 6.25
CA LEU A 234 14.07 -2.25 5.61
C LEU A 234 13.49 -3.06 4.43
N ASN A 235 14.35 -3.66 3.61
CA ASN A 235 13.94 -4.57 2.53
C ASN A 235 13.15 -5.76 3.07
N ARG A 236 13.60 -6.40 4.16
CA ARG A 236 12.87 -7.50 4.78
C ARG A 236 11.50 -7.09 5.30
N LEU A 237 11.37 -5.89 5.86
CA LEU A 237 10.07 -5.37 6.29
C LEU A 237 9.15 -5.17 5.08
N LYS A 238 9.64 -4.50 4.03
CA LYS A 238 8.91 -4.30 2.77
C LYS A 238 8.48 -5.63 2.15
N ASP A 239 9.39 -6.59 2.04
CA ASP A 239 9.12 -7.91 1.47
C ASP A 239 8.05 -8.67 2.26
N ARG A 240 8.06 -8.59 3.60
CA ARG A 240 7.01 -9.19 4.42
C ARG A 240 5.63 -8.62 4.10
N ILE A 241 5.53 -7.30 3.92
CA ILE A 241 4.28 -6.64 3.52
C ILE A 241 3.87 -7.07 2.10
N LEU A 242 4.80 -7.10 1.14
CA LEU A 242 4.54 -7.53 -0.23
C LEU A 242 4.09 -9.01 -0.31
N ASN A 243 4.65 -9.86 0.55
CA ASN A 243 4.31 -11.28 0.63
C ASN A 243 2.88 -11.55 1.12
N LEU A 244 2.25 -10.62 1.83
CA LEU A 244 0.83 -10.70 2.17
C LEU A 244 -0.03 -10.78 0.90
N ARG A 245 0.31 -9.99 -0.12
CA ARG A 245 -0.35 -10.04 -1.43
C ARG A 245 -0.02 -11.33 -2.16
N LYS A 246 1.27 -11.68 -2.26
CA LYS A 246 1.75 -12.84 -3.02
C LYS A 246 1.09 -14.14 -2.56
N SER A 247 1.07 -14.39 -1.26
CA SER A 247 0.47 -15.60 -0.67
C SER A 247 -1.03 -15.76 -0.93
N SER A 248 -1.77 -14.65 -1.09
CA SER A 248 -3.18 -14.69 -1.52
C SER A 248 -3.33 -14.87 -3.02
N MET A 249 -2.48 -14.22 -3.84
CA MET A 249 -2.48 -14.39 -5.30
C MET A 249 -2.18 -15.83 -5.71
N ASP A 250 -1.20 -16.49 -5.06
CA ASP A 250 -0.84 -17.89 -5.33
C ASP A 250 -2.00 -18.85 -5.07
N ARG A 251 -2.91 -18.49 -4.15
CA ARG A 251 -4.15 -19.25 -3.86
C ARG A 251 -5.33 -18.86 -4.76
N GLY A 252 -5.15 -17.83 -5.59
CA GLY A 252 -6.18 -17.25 -6.44
C GLY A 252 -7.26 -16.49 -5.67
N ASP A 253 -6.95 -16.04 -4.46
CA ASP A 253 -7.91 -15.49 -3.50
C ASP A 253 -7.80 -13.95 -3.44
N GLU A 254 -8.51 -13.27 -4.34
CA GLU A 254 -8.54 -11.79 -4.41
C GLU A 254 -9.09 -11.15 -3.12
N TYR A 255 -9.91 -11.89 -2.38
CA TYR A 255 -10.56 -11.46 -1.16
C TYR A 255 -9.99 -12.11 0.10
N GLY A 256 -8.88 -12.84 -0.04
CA GLY A 256 -8.19 -13.45 1.07
C GLY A 256 -7.70 -12.41 2.05
N GLU A 257 -7.80 -12.75 3.33
CA GLU A 257 -7.50 -11.83 4.43
C GLU A 257 -6.16 -11.10 4.25
N SER A 258 -5.08 -11.84 3.91
CA SER A 258 -3.75 -11.25 3.73
C SER A 258 -3.70 -10.22 2.59
N ASN A 259 -4.43 -10.43 1.48
CA ASN A 259 -4.53 -9.44 0.42
C ASN A 259 -5.32 -8.21 0.85
N LEU A 260 -6.37 -8.39 1.67
CA LEU A 260 -7.14 -7.28 2.20
C LEU A 260 -6.30 -6.44 3.18
N VAL A 261 -5.55 -7.08 4.07
CA VAL A 261 -4.58 -6.41 4.96
C VAL A 261 -3.55 -5.62 4.12
N TYR A 262 -2.95 -6.24 3.11
CA TYR A 262 -2.04 -5.56 2.20
C TYR A 262 -2.66 -4.33 1.54
N LYS A 263 -3.91 -4.44 1.05
CA LYS A 263 -4.61 -3.32 0.42
C LYS A 263 -4.84 -2.17 1.39
N VAL A 264 -5.17 -2.45 2.67
CA VAL A 264 -5.33 -1.40 3.70
C VAL A 264 -3.99 -0.70 3.96
N VAL A 265 -2.92 -1.45 4.19
CA VAL A 265 -1.57 -0.89 4.43
C VAL A 265 -1.11 -0.01 3.25
N ARG A 266 -1.39 -0.43 2.01
CA ARG A 266 -1.12 0.36 0.80
C ARG A 266 -1.99 1.61 0.73
N ALA A 267 -3.29 1.48 0.96
CA ALA A 267 -4.24 2.60 0.88
C ALA A 267 -3.93 3.70 1.91
N ASN A 268 -3.40 3.32 3.08
CA ASN A 268 -2.96 4.24 4.13
C ASN A 268 -1.55 4.85 3.87
N GLY A 269 -0.93 4.54 2.73
CA GLY A 269 0.32 5.14 2.29
C GLY A 269 1.57 4.68 3.04
N SER A 270 1.49 3.63 3.87
CA SER A 270 2.62 3.17 4.69
C SER A 270 3.76 2.62 3.82
N LEU A 271 3.43 1.87 2.76
CA LEU A 271 4.43 1.43 1.79
C LEU A 271 5.10 2.61 1.07
N ASP A 272 4.34 3.65 0.72
CA ASP A 272 4.90 4.84 0.07
C ASP A 272 5.82 5.63 1.01
N ARG A 273 5.49 5.69 2.32
CA ARG A 273 6.37 6.29 3.34
C ARG A 273 7.65 5.49 3.51
N LEU A 274 7.56 4.17 3.65
CA LEU A 274 8.73 3.28 3.73
C LEU A 274 9.64 3.44 2.50
N ASP A 275 9.06 3.45 1.30
CA ASP A 275 9.82 3.61 0.05
C ASP A 275 10.53 4.95 -0.04
N ARG A 276 9.92 6.05 0.43
CA ARG A 276 10.58 7.36 0.49
C ARG A 276 11.70 7.38 1.51
N TYR A 277 11.49 6.82 2.69
CA TYR A 277 12.49 6.74 3.74
C TYR A 277 13.71 5.93 3.29
N MET A 278 13.50 4.73 2.73
CA MET A 278 14.56 3.88 2.17
C MET A 278 15.40 4.61 1.11
N LYS A 279 14.76 5.33 0.19
CA LYS A 279 15.48 6.13 -0.82
C LYS A 279 16.34 7.23 -0.19
N GLY A 280 15.87 7.84 0.90
CA GLY A 280 16.63 8.83 1.66
C GLY A 280 17.88 8.20 2.28
N VAL A 281 17.73 7.05 2.94
CA VAL A 281 18.86 6.29 3.52
C VAL A 281 19.85 5.88 2.43
N GLU A 282 19.39 5.33 1.31
CA GLU A 282 20.25 4.96 0.19
C GLU A 282 20.99 6.18 -0.39
N ALA A 283 20.29 7.30 -0.59
CA ALA A 283 20.91 8.52 -1.10
C ALA A 283 21.98 9.05 -0.14
N ASN A 284 21.73 9.03 1.17
CA ASN A 284 22.71 9.42 2.18
C ASN A 284 23.95 8.50 2.13
N ASN A 285 23.74 7.19 2.04
CA ASN A 285 24.83 6.20 1.93
C ASN A 285 25.67 6.35 0.64
N LEU A 286 25.11 6.98 -0.40
CA LEU A 286 25.78 7.27 -1.67
C LEU A 286 26.36 8.69 -1.74
N SER A 287 26.15 9.51 -0.70
CA SER A 287 26.59 10.91 -0.63
C SER A 287 27.85 11.05 0.22
N LEU A 288 28.65 12.09 -0.05
CA LEU A 288 29.87 12.46 0.69
C LEU A 288 29.60 13.58 1.70
#